data_AF-A0A1A9B3R6-F1
#
_entry.id   AF-A0A1A9B3R6-F1
#
_cell.length_a   1.000
_cell.length_b   1.000
_cell.length_c   1.000
_cell.angle_alpha   90.00
_cell.angle_beta   90.00
_cell.angle_gamma   90.00
#
_symmetry.space_group_name_H-M   'P 1'
#
loop_
_entity.id
_entity.type
_entity.pdbx_description
1 polymer ?
#
loop_
_entity_poly.entity_id
_entity_poly.type
_entity_poly.pdbx_seq_one_letter_code
_entity_poly.pdbx_strand_id
1 'polypeptide(L)'
;MDENKGSVRLAWRDIAIWSIILCVALVAVTSVVATVKDVDTLSVVALALAVIAFVAQIIVFIVQAAAANDQQIKAQDVYAQTMKALTLIEEKMEGTRRTVNTMSEQLLARVLSGSLPESVAKEAIAGGVGDPPPIEQSRSTPRQRPAGRVGARNTSGVSGNRLVYLPPEKDEAKNKEIVEFMQRFPTGDDMEAAREALSDMTLQETHTLLLLAEDEIHSRRPGSSLGPGLGVLDEARASRLFDKGLIRQVRVPKEPNKAVFVLTDAGRNVARVFTGTGSPPPNYPRELLDLAQNTRDYQKQVRERRHSINPNIPLDEL
;
A
#
# COMPACT_ATOMS: atom_id res chain seq x y z
N MET A 1 -23.51 16.50 -33.53
CA MET A 1 -24.67 16.57 -32.63
C MET A 1 -24.11 16.41 -31.23
N ASP A 2 -23.72 17.53 -30.64
CA ASP A 2 -23.09 17.58 -29.32
C ASP A 2 -24.18 17.50 -28.26
N GLU A 3 -24.29 16.35 -27.59
CA GLU A 3 -25.07 16.20 -26.37
C GLU A 3 -24.43 17.04 -25.27
N ASN A 4 -24.91 18.28 -25.15
CA ASN A 4 -24.60 19.19 -24.08
C ASN A 4 -25.25 18.66 -22.80
N LYS A 5 -24.63 17.65 -22.16
CA LYS A 5 -25.01 17.18 -20.83
C LYS A 5 -24.64 18.28 -19.84
N GLY A 6 -25.56 19.24 -19.68
CA GLY A 6 -25.49 20.25 -18.65
C GLY A 6 -25.39 19.57 -17.30
N SER A 7 -24.19 19.48 -16.74
CA SER A 7 -24.00 19.03 -15.38
C SER A 7 -24.65 20.07 -14.49
N VAL A 8 -25.86 19.80 -13.99
CA VAL A 8 -26.49 20.62 -12.97
C VAL A 8 -25.66 20.43 -11.71
N ARG A 9 -24.64 21.28 -11.56
CA ARG A 9 -23.93 21.46 -10.31
C ARG A 9 -24.87 22.23 -9.39
N LEU A 10 -25.87 21.53 -8.86
CA LEU A 10 -26.62 22.01 -7.70
C LEU A 10 -25.58 22.20 -6.61
N ALA A 11 -25.26 23.45 -6.32
CA ALA A 11 -24.31 23.77 -5.28
C ALA A 11 -24.89 23.19 -3.99
N TRP A 12 -24.15 22.34 -3.29
CA TRP A 12 -24.54 21.78 -1.98
C TRP A 12 -25.03 22.86 -1.00
N ARG A 13 -24.54 24.08 -1.18
CA ARG A 13 -24.98 25.29 -0.48
C ARG A 13 -26.47 25.59 -0.67
N ASP A 14 -27.02 25.40 -1.86
CA ASP A 14 -28.42 25.68 -2.16
C ASP A 14 -29.33 24.68 -1.48
N ILE A 15 -28.94 23.39 -1.47
CA ILE A 15 -29.67 22.33 -0.76
C ILE A 15 -29.70 22.62 0.76
N ALA A 16 -28.58 23.07 1.33
CA ALA A 16 -28.51 23.46 2.73
C ALA A 16 -29.44 24.65 3.05
N ILE A 17 -29.48 25.66 2.18
CA ILE A 17 -30.37 26.82 2.33
C ILE A 17 -31.84 26.38 2.29
N TRP A 18 -32.22 25.54 1.32
CA TRP A 18 -33.60 25.03 1.22
C TRP A 18 -33.99 24.19 2.45
N SER A 19 -33.07 23.39 2.98
CA SER A 19 -33.31 22.61 4.20
C SER A 19 -33.57 23.50 5.42
N ILE A 20 -32.81 24.59 5.59
CA ILE A 20 -33.03 25.54 6.69
C ILE A 20 -34.39 26.23 6.55
N ILE A 21 -34.74 26.70 5.34
CA ILE A 21 -36.04 27.34 5.07
C ILE A 21 -37.19 26.39 5.40
N LEU A 22 -37.08 25.11 4.98
CA LEU A 22 -38.08 24.09 5.27
C LEU A 22 -38.19 23.83 6.79
N CYS A 23 -37.06 23.80 7.49
CA CYS A 23 -37.03 23.57 8.94
C CYS A 23 -37.71 24.71 9.70
N VAL A 24 -37.46 25.97 9.30
CA VAL A 24 -38.13 27.15 9.89
C VAL A 24 -39.63 27.13 9.62
N ALA A 25 -40.06 26.74 8.42
CA ALA A 25 -41.47 26.61 8.08
C ALA A 25 -42.19 25.56 8.94
N LEU A 26 -41.56 24.40 9.18
CA LEU A 26 -42.12 23.34 10.03
C LEU A 26 -42.26 23.77 11.50
N VAL A 27 -41.28 24.50 12.03
CA VAL A 27 -41.34 25.07 13.38
C VAL A 27 -42.47 26.10 13.50
N ALA A 28 -42.65 26.95 12.49
CA ALA A 28 -43.74 27.93 12.48
C ALA A 28 -45.12 27.25 12.46
N VAL A 29 -45.31 26.21 11.63
CA VAL A 29 -46.57 25.45 11.57
C VAL A 29 -46.87 24.75 12.90
N THR A 30 -45.88 24.10 13.52
CA THR A 30 -46.06 23.45 14.83
C THR A 30 -46.38 24.46 15.93
N SER A 31 -45.77 25.65 15.90
CA SER A 31 -46.10 26.74 16.82
C SER A 31 -47.56 27.21 16.68
N VAL A 32 -48.08 27.33 15.46
CA VAL A 32 -49.49 27.74 15.24
C VAL A 32 -50.44 26.66 15.74
N VAL A 33 -50.17 25.38 15.45
CA VAL A 33 -51.02 24.26 15.90
C VAL A 33 -51.07 24.18 17.42
N ALA A 34 -49.96 24.45 18.11
CA ALA A 34 -49.91 24.50 19.57
C ALA A 34 -50.79 25.62 20.17
N THR A 35 -51.04 26.71 19.45
CA THR A 35 -51.82 27.86 19.96
C THR A 35 -53.33 27.75 19.74
N VAL A 36 -53.79 26.89 18.81
CA VAL A 36 -55.18 26.92 18.30
C VAL A 36 -56.09 25.88 18.95
N LYS A 37 -55.56 24.92 19.72
CA LYS A 37 -56.38 23.87 20.38
C LYS A 37 -55.78 23.49 21.73
N ASP A 38 -56.65 23.16 22.70
CA ASP A 38 -56.32 22.42 23.93
C ASP A 38 -55.87 20.97 23.61
N VAL A 39 -54.84 20.85 22.76
CA VAL A 39 -54.22 19.58 22.43
C VAL A 39 -53.34 19.20 23.61
N ASP A 40 -53.40 17.94 23.98
CA ASP A 40 -52.52 17.35 24.98
C ASP A 40 -51.05 17.70 24.66
N THR A 41 -50.44 18.52 25.52
CA THR A 41 -49.08 19.05 25.37
C THR A 41 -48.05 17.96 25.09
N LEU A 42 -48.27 16.75 25.61
CA LEU A 42 -47.42 15.60 25.40
C LEU A 42 -47.36 15.16 23.93
N SER A 43 -48.50 15.24 23.21
CA SER A 43 -48.59 14.90 21.79
C SER A 43 -47.84 15.91 20.91
N VAL A 44 -47.93 17.21 21.26
CA VAL A 44 -47.22 18.29 20.55
C VAL A 44 -45.70 18.14 20.72
N VAL A 45 -45.23 17.84 21.94
CA VAL A 45 -43.81 17.62 22.21
C VAL A 45 -43.29 16.39 21.47
N ALA A 46 -44.05 15.29 21.45
CA ALA A 46 -43.67 14.09 20.70
C ALA A 46 -43.56 14.36 19.19
N LEU A 47 -44.52 15.10 18.61
CA LEU A 47 -44.48 15.50 17.21
C LEU A 47 -43.24 16.37 16.91
N ALA A 48 -42.93 17.34 17.77
CA ALA A 48 -41.77 18.21 17.60
C ALA A 48 -40.44 17.41 17.64
N LEU A 49 -40.31 16.48 18.59
CA LEU A 49 -39.13 15.60 18.67
C LEU A 49 -39.01 14.69 17.46
N ALA A 50 -40.12 14.16 16.93
CA ALA A 50 -40.12 13.34 15.72
C ALA A 50 -39.61 14.14 14.50
N VAL A 51 -40.04 15.40 14.34
CA VAL A 51 -39.55 16.27 13.27
C VAL A 51 -38.05 16.56 13.41
N ILE A 52 -37.57 16.87 14.61
CA ILE A 52 -36.14 17.12 14.86
C ILE A 52 -35.31 15.87 14.56
N ALA A 53 -35.76 14.70 15.02
CA ALA A 53 -35.07 13.43 14.74
C ALA A 53 -35.00 13.15 13.24
N PHE A 54 -36.10 13.40 12.51
CA PHE A 54 -36.15 13.22 11.06
C PHE A 54 -35.19 14.18 10.33
N VAL A 55 -35.11 15.44 10.75
CA VAL A 55 -34.16 16.42 10.18
C VAL A 55 -32.71 15.99 10.47
N ALA A 56 -32.41 15.52 11.67
CA ALA A 56 -31.08 15.02 12.00
C ALA A 56 -30.70 13.81 11.14
N GLN A 57 -31.63 12.88 10.91
CA GLN A 57 -31.43 11.74 10.01
C GLN A 57 -31.13 12.17 8.57
N ILE A 58 -31.86 13.17 8.04
CA ILE A 58 -31.61 13.72 6.70
C ILE A 58 -30.21 14.32 6.60
N ILE A 59 -29.76 15.08 7.62
CA ILE A 59 -28.42 15.69 7.61
C ILE A 59 -27.33 14.61 7.59
N VAL A 60 -27.46 13.57 8.43
CA VAL A 60 -26.51 12.45 8.47
C VAL A 60 -26.48 11.73 7.12
N PHE A 61 -27.63 11.45 6.53
CA PHE A 61 -27.74 10.83 5.21
C PHE A 61 -27.06 11.67 4.12
N ILE A 62 -27.24 13.00 4.13
CA ILE A 62 -26.59 13.92 3.20
C ILE A 62 -25.07 13.88 3.34
N VAL A 63 -24.54 13.91 4.56
CA VAL A 63 -23.08 13.87 4.80
C VAL A 63 -22.49 12.55 4.31
N GLN A 64 -23.18 11.44 4.57
CA GLN A 64 -22.78 10.12 4.07
C GLN A 64 -22.82 10.05 2.55
N ALA A 65 -23.87 10.58 1.92
CA ALA A 65 -24.00 10.63 0.45
C ALA A 65 -22.90 11.48 -0.20
N ALA A 66 -22.56 12.63 0.40
CA ALA A 66 -21.47 13.48 -0.08
C ALA A 66 -20.11 12.76 0.01
N ALA A 67 -19.83 12.10 1.15
CA ALA A 67 -18.61 11.33 1.34
C ALA A 67 -18.49 10.16 0.34
N ALA A 68 -19.60 9.47 0.06
CA ALA A 68 -19.64 8.39 -0.93
C ALA A 68 -19.36 8.91 -2.35
N ASN A 69 -19.91 10.07 -2.71
CA ASN A 69 -19.70 10.67 -4.03
C ASN A 69 -18.23 11.10 -4.24
N ASP A 70 -17.60 11.69 -3.22
CA ASP A 70 -16.18 12.03 -3.25
C ASP A 70 -15.29 10.80 -3.42
N GLN A 71 -15.64 9.69 -2.78
CA GLN A 71 -14.94 8.42 -2.96
C GLN A 71 -15.11 7.87 -4.37
N GLN A 72 -16.30 7.97 -4.95
CA GLN A 72 -16.56 7.54 -6.32
C GLN A 72 -15.75 8.36 -7.34
N ILE A 73 -15.67 9.68 -7.17
CA ILE A 73 -14.85 10.55 -8.04
C ILE A 73 -13.37 10.17 -7.92
N LYS A 74 -12.87 9.96 -6.70
CA LYS A 74 -11.47 9.51 -6.49
C LYS A 74 -11.21 8.14 -7.13
N ALA A 75 -12.15 7.21 -7.04
CA ALA A 75 -12.03 5.90 -7.66
C ALA A 75 -11.97 6.01 -9.20
N GLN A 76 -12.80 6.87 -9.80
CA GLN A 76 -12.75 7.14 -11.25
C GLN A 76 -11.43 7.77 -11.68
N ASP A 77 -10.88 8.71 -10.91
CA ASP A 77 -9.58 9.33 -11.20
C ASP A 77 -8.43 8.31 -11.11
N VAL A 78 -8.42 7.46 -10.06
CA VAL A 78 -7.45 6.35 -9.95
C VAL A 78 -7.56 5.38 -11.12
N TYR A 79 -8.78 5.05 -11.54
CA TYR A 79 -9.00 4.18 -12.70
C TYR A 79 -8.47 4.82 -14.00
N ALA A 80 -8.75 6.10 -14.23
CA ALA A 80 -8.24 6.83 -15.39
C ALA A 80 -6.70 6.92 -15.39
N GLN A 81 -6.09 7.15 -14.23
CA GLN A 81 -4.63 7.17 -14.06
C GLN A 81 -4.02 5.78 -14.31
N THR A 82 -4.68 4.72 -13.85
CA THR A 82 -4.24 3.33 -14.06
C THR A 82 -4.30 2.96 -15.53
N MET A 83 -5.40 3.28 -16.22
CA MET A 83 -5.51 3.07 -17.67
C MET A 83 -4.42 3.83 -18.43
N LYS A 84 -4.16 5.09 -18.08
CA LYS A 84 -3.08 5.87 -18.69
C LYS A 84 -1.70 5.26 -18.44
N ALA A 85 -1.46 4.70 -17.26
CA ALA A 85 -0.21 4.00 -16.95
C ALA A 85 -0.06 2.72 -17.77
N LEU A 86 -1.13 1.94 -17.93
CA LEU A 86 -1.13 0.74 -18.78
C LEU A 86 -0.86 1.09 -20.24
N THR A 87 -1.50 2.12 -20.79
CA THR A 87 -1.23 2.59 -22.16
C THR A 87 0.24 3.01 -22.33
N LEU A 88 0.84 3.70 -21.35
CA LEU A 88 2.26 4.07 -21.39
C LEU A 88 3.20 2.85 -21.30
N ILE A 89 2.80 1.79 -20.59
CA ILE A 89 3.57 0.54 -20.52
C ILE A 89 3.48 -0.19 -21.87
N GLU A 90 2.29 -0.30 -22.45
CA GLU A 90 2.08 -0.89 -23.77
C GLU A 90 2.89 -0.16 -24.84
N GLU A 91 2.84 1.18 -24.87
CA GLU A 91 3.62 1.99 -25.81
C GLU A 91 5.14 1.77 -25.65
N LYS A 92 5.64 1.74 -24.40
CA LYS A 92 7.06 1.45 -24.12
C LYS A 92 7.46 0.03 -24.49
N MET A 93 6.58 -0.93 -24.25
CA MET A 93 6.81 -2.34 -24.58
C MET A 93 6.84 -2.56 -26.08
N GLU A 94 5.95 -1.90 -26.83
CA GLU A 94 5.96 -1.92 -28.29
C GLU A 94 7.23 -1.25 -28.85
N GLY A 95 7.63 -0.10 -28.29
CA GLY A 95 8.91 0.55 -28.62
C GLY A 95 10.11 -0.37 -28.39
N THR A 96 10.16 -1.05 -27.24
CA THR A 96 11.22 -2.01 -26.90
C THR A 96 11.23 -3.19 -27.86
N ARG A 97 10.05 -3.74 -28.21
CA ARG A 97 9.92 -4.86 -29.15
C ARG A 97 10.44 -4.49 -30.54
N ARG A 98 10.16 -3.28 -31.02
CA ARG A 98 10.72 -2.77 -32.28
C ARG A 98 12.25 -2.62 -32.21
N THR A 99 12.80 -2.14 -31.10
CA THR A 99 14.25 -2.06 -30.90
C THR A 99 14.91 -3.44 -30.88
N VAL A 100 14.30 -4.43 -30.20
CA VAL A 100 14.83 -5.80 -30.16
C VAL A 100 14.76 -6.45 -31.55
N ASN A 101 13.67 -6.28 -32.28
CA ASN A 101 13.54 -6.82 -33.64
C ASN A 101 14.57 -6.20 -34.59
N THR A 102 14.77 -4.88 -34.55
CA THR A 102 15.79 -4.22 -35.38
C THR A 102 17.21 -4.63 -35.03
N MET A 103 17.54 -4.79 -33.74
CA MET A 103 18.83 -5.36 -33.33
C MET A 103 19.00 -6.81 -33.82
N SER A 104 17.95 -7.62 -33.71
CA SER A 104 17.96 -9.00 -34.20
C SER A 104 18.14 -9.07 -35.71
N GLU A 105 17.46 -8.23 -36.48
CA GLU A 105 17.60 -8.14 -37.93
C GLU A 105 19.01 -7.67 -38.33
N GLN A 106 19.57 -6.68 -37.63
CA GLN A 106 20.94 -6.23 -37.88
C GLN A 106 21.99 -7.30 -37.57
N LEU A 107 21.78 -8.08 -36.49
CA LEU A 107 22.65 -9.19 -36.14
C LEU A 107 22.55 -10.30 -37.18
N LEU A 108 21.33 -10.69 -37.57
CA LEU A 108 21.10 -11.70 -38.63
C LEU A 108 21.69 -11.24 -39.97
N ALA A 109 21.50 -9.98 -40.37
CA ALA A 109 22.07 -9.44 -41.60
C ALA A 109 23.61 -9.43 -41.58
N ARG A 110 24.23 -9.13 -40.43
CA ARG A 110 25.70 -9.23 -40.28
C ARG A 110 26.21 -10.67 -40.34
N VAL A 111 25.48 -11.61 -39.75
CA VAL A 111 25.81 -13.05 -39.82
C VAL A 111 25.68 -13.56 -41.27
N LEU A 112 24.60 -13.21 -41.98
CA LEU A 112 24.34 -13.66 -43.35
C LEU A 112 25.23 -12.98 -44.40
N SER A 113 25.67 -11.73 -44.18
CA SER A 113 26.57 -11.02 -45.09
C SER A 113 28.01 -11.56 -45.06
N GLY A 114 28.31 -12.60 -44.27
CA GLY A 114 29.63 -13.22 -44.23
C GLY A 114 30.74 -12.30 -43.72
N SER A 115 30.38 -11.14 -43.18
CA SER A 115 31.29 -10.11 -42.67
C SER A 115 31.61 -10.29 -41.19
N LEU A 116 31.65 -11.54 -40.72
CA LEU A 116 32.25 -11.86 -39.44
C LEU A 116 33.73 -11.45 -39.53
N PRO A 117 34.22 -10.55 -38.65
CA PRO A 117 35.62 -10.19 -38.62
C PRO A 117 36.44 -11.48 -38.55
N GLU A 118 37.38 -11.66 -39.47
CA GLU A 118 38.18 -12.88 -39.62
C GLU A 118 38.89 -13.28 -38.30
N SER A 119 39.05 -12.34 -37.38
CA SER A 119 39.55 -12.53 -36.02
C SER A 119 38.66 -13.44 -35.16
N VAL A 120 37.33 -13.32 -35.22
CA VAL A 120 36.41 -14.13 -34.39
C VAL A 120 36.24 -15.53 -34.98
N ALA A 121 36.30 -15.66 -36.32
CA ALA A 121 36.26 -16.95 -36.99
C ALA A 121 37.53 -17.78 -36.73
N LYS A 122 38.71 -17.12 -36.65
CA LYS A 122 39.96 -17.80 -36.28
C LYS A 122 39.99 -18.25 -34.82
N GLU A 123 39.35 -17.52 -33.92
CA GLU A 123 39.32 -17.86 -32.48
C GLU A 123 38.32 -18.99 -32.16
N ALA A 124 37.20 -19.08 -32.89
CA ALA A 124 36.23 -20.17 -32.74
C ALA A 124 36.71 -21.52 -33.31
N ILE A 125 37.62 -21.51 -34.30
CA ILE A 125 38.18 -22.73 -34.90
C ILE A 125 39.46 -23.18 -34.16
N ALA A 126 40.17 -22.25 -33.51
CA ALA A 126 41.38 -22.55 -32.73
C ALA A 126 41.11 -22.93 -31.26
N GLY A 127 39.86 -22.81 -30.78
CA GLY A 127 39.44 -23.15 -29.42
C GLY A 127 39.36 -24.65 -29.15
N GLY A 128 40.51 -25.33 -29.16
CA GLY A 128 40.68 -26.62 -28.53
C GLY A 128 40.51 -26.53 -27.01
N VAL A 129 40.08 -27.64 -26.42
CA VAL A 129 39.84 -27.89 -24.99
C VAL A 129 41.05 -27.47 -24.13
N GLY A 130 41.11 -26.19 -23.80
CA GLY A 130 42.11 -25.58 -22.93
C GLY A 130 41.41 -24.81 -21.83
N ASP A 131 41.83 -25.05 -20.60
CA ASP A 131 41.27 -24.47 -19.39
C ASP A 131 40.94 -22.97 -19.55
N PRO A 132 39.77 -22.52 -19.08
CA PRO A 132 39.36 -21.13 -19.20
C PRO A 132 40.39 -20.24 -18.48
N PRO A 133 41.05 -19.30 -19.19
CA PRO A 133 41.93 -18.35 -18.54
C PRO A 133 41.12 -17.45 -17.59
N PRO A 134 41.76 -16.85 -16.58
CA PRO A 134 41.10 -15.94 -15.67
C PRO A 134 40.52 -14.78 -16.47
N ILE A 135 39.22 -14.55 -16.34
CA ILE A 135 38.53 -13.43 -16.96
C ILE A 135 39.11 -12.14 -16.36
N GLU A 136 40.13 -11.57 -16.99
CA GLU A 136 40.49 -10.18 -16.79
C GLU A 136 39.32 -9.35 -17.34
N GLN A 137 38.44 -8.96 -16.43
CA GLN A 137 37.39 -7.98 -16.65
C GLN A 137 38.01 -6.72 -17.23
N SER A 138 37.97 -6.63 -18.56
CA SER A 138 38.20 -5.42 -19.31
C SER A 138 37.37 -4.31 -18.70
N ARG A 139 38.06 -3.38 -18.04
CA ARG A 139 37.59 -2.08 -17.58
C ARG A 139 37.04 -1.31 -18.79
N SER A 140 35.82 -1.63 -19.17
CA SER A 140 34.99 -0.74 -19.97
C SER A 140 34.47 0.33 -19.01
N THR A 141 35.20 1.45 -18.98
CA THR A 141 34.73 2.71 -18.39
C THR A 141 33.28 2.95 -18.82
N PRO A 142 32.33 3.07 -17.87
CA PRO A 142 30.97 3.43 -18.19
C PRO A 142 30.99 4.79 -18.89
N ARG A 143 30.58 4.79 -20.15
CA ARG A 143 30.36 6.00 -20.94
C ARG A 143 29.38 6.87 -20.14
N GLN A 144 29.87 7.97 -19.57
CA GLN A 144 29.07 8.96 -18.86
C GLN A 144 27.94 9.41 -19.79
N ARG A 145 26.74 8.91 -19.50
CA ARG A 145 25.52 9.40 -20.13
C ARG A 145 25.34 10.83 -19.62
N PRO A 146 25.24 11.85 -20.49
CA PRO A 146 25.06 13.22 -20.05
C PRO A 146 23.82 13.29 -19.17
N ALA A 147 23.94 14.00 -18.05
CA ALA A 147 22.91 14.24 -17.05
C ALA A 147 21.73 15.01 -17.66
N GLY A 148 20.97 14.36 -18.52
CA GLY A 148 19.68 14.80 -19.00
C GLY A 148 18.68 14.59 -17.88
N ARG A 149 18.64 15.56 -16.96
CA ARG A 149 17.51 16.03 -16.16
C ARG A 149 16.28 15.12 -16.29
N VAL A 150 16.31 13.96 -15.64
CA VAL A 150 15.11 13.16 -15.39
C VAL A 150 14.35 13.98 -14.36
N GLY A 151 13.44 14.82 -14.87
CA GLY A 151 12.51 15.56 -14.03
C GLY A 151 11.87 14.57 -13.08
N ALA A 152 11.99 14.86 -11.78
CA ALA A 152 11.25 14.22 -10.71
C ALA A 152 9.77 14.28 -11.07
N ARG A 153 9.31 13.28 -11.81
CA ARG A 153 7.93 13.15 -12.24
C ARG A 153 7.20 12.62 -11.03
N ASN A 154 6.67 13.55 -10.26
CA ASN A 154 5.82 13.33 -9.10
C ASN A 154 4.80 12.22 -9.40
N THR A 155 5.10 11.01 -8.94
CA THR A 155 4.18 9.88 -8.88
C THR A 155 3.23 10.13 -7.71
N SER A 156 2.40 11.16 -7.85
CA SER A 156 1.35 11.55 -6.92
C SER A 156 0.03 10.92 -7.34
N GLY A 157 -0.03 9.59 -7.37
CA GLY A 157 -1.24 8.86 -7.69
C GLY A 157 -1.22 7.55 -6.92
N VAL A 158 -2.10 7.43 -5.92
CA VAL A 158 -2.17 6.33 -4.95
C VAL A 158 -1.04 6.31 -3.90
N SER A 159 -0.62 7.48 -3.40
CA SER A 159 0.11 7.55 -2.13
C SER A 159 -0.91 7.74 -1.01
N GLY A 160 -1.34 6.63 -0.40
CA GLY A 160 -2.05 6.69 0.87
C GLY A 160 -1.12 7.23 1.93
N ASN A 161 -0.98 8.56 2.00
CA ASN A 161 -0.22 9.34 2.98
C ASN A 161 1.02 8.63 3.55
N ARG A 162 1.80 7.93 2.71
CA ARG A 162 3.01 7.21 3.14
C ARG A 162 4.01 8.30 3.45
N LEU A 163 4.16 8.57 4.74
CA LEU A 163 5.10 9.53 5.25
C LEU A 163 6.48 9.14 4.76
N VAL A 164 7.13 10.09 4.09
CA VAL A 164 8.48 9.89 3.57
C VAL A 164 9.43 9.95 4.78
N TYR A 165 9.48 8.85 5.52
CA TYR A 165 10.51 8.63 6.51
C TYR A 165 11.79 8.35 5.73
N LEU A 166 12.71 9.32 5.71
CA LEU A 166 14.03 9.07 5.12
C LEU A 166 14.72 8.01 6.01
N PRO A 167 15.25 6.93 5.41
CA PRO A 167 15.94 5.90 6.18
C PRO A 167 17.07 6.54 7.00
N PRO A 168 17.37 6.02 8.20
CA PRO A 168 18.62 6.34 8.88
C PRO A 168 19.79 6.06 7.92
N GLU A 169 20.89 6.78 8.11
CA GLU A 169 22.08 6.78 7.25
C GLU A 169 22.33 5.41 6.61
N LYS A 170 22.30 5.38 5.27
CA LYS A 170 22.23 4.15 4.45
C LYS A 170 23.56 3.39 4.50
N ASP A 171 23.84 2.74 5.61
CA ASP A 171 24.83 1.67 5.62
C ASP A 171 24.25 0.47 4.87
N GLU A 172 24.62 0.34 3.60
CA GLU A 172 24.16 -0.75 2.74
C GLU A 172 24.54 -2.13 3.28
N ALA A 173 25.70 -2.24 3.94
CA ALA A 173 26.15 -3.50 4.53
C ALA A 173 25.23 -3.91 5.69
N LYS A 174 24.91 -2.97 6.58
CA LYS A 174 23.97 -3.20 7.69
C LYS A 174 22.55 -3.51 7.20
N ASN A 175 22.10 -2.83 6.15
CA ASN A 175 20.79 -3.10 5.55
C ASN A 175 20.71 -4.51 4.97
N LYS A 176 21.77 -4.95 4.28
CA LYS A 176 21.87 -6.31 3.76
C LYS A 176 21.86 -7.35 4.89
N GLU A 177 22.63 -7.12 5.95
CA GLU A 177 22.66 -8.00 7.13
C GLU A 177 21.28 -8.17 7.76
N ILE A 178 20.53 -7.07 7.95
CA ILE A 178 19.18 -7.12 8.52
C ILE A 178 18.20 -7.87 7.61
N VAL A 179 18.27 -7.65 6.28
CA VAL A 179 17.41 -8.37 5.32
C VAL A 179 17.72 -9.87 5.34
N GLU A 180 19.00 -10.24 5.32
CA GLU A 180 19.41 -11.65 5.41
C GLU A 180 18.99 -12.30 6.73
N PHE A 181 19.11 -11.56 7.84
CA PHE A 181 18.64 -12.01 9.15
C PHE A 181 17.13 -12.28 9.15
N MET A 182 16.32 -11.35 8.62
CA MET A 182 14.85 -11.49 8.57
C MET A 182 14.38 -12.60 7.62
N GLN A 183 15.20 -13.00 6.66
CA GLN A 183 14.92 -14.08 5.71
C GLN A 183 15.27 -15.47 6.24
N ARG A 184 15.94 -15.59 7.40
CA ARG A 184 16.24 -16.87 8.06
C ARG A 184 15.17 -17.18 9.10
N PHE A 185 14.71 -18.43 9.16
CA PHE A 185 13.83 -18.88 10.24
C PHE A 185 14.52 -18.73 11.61
N PRO A 186 13.79 -18.42 12.71
CA PRO A 186 14.35 -18.42 14.05
C PRO A 186 14.75 -19.84 14.48
N THR A 187 15.80 -19.95 15.31
CA THR A 187 16.39 -21.23 15.76
C THR A 187 16.84 -21.11 17.21
N GLY A 188 16.76 -22.20 18.00
CA GLY A 188 17.25 -22.19 19.38
C GLY A 188 16.47 -21.22 20.26
N ASP A 189 17.15 -20.43 21.08
CA ASP A 189 16.53 -19.48 22.01
C ASP A 189 15.64 -18.43 21.31
N ASP A 190 16.03 -18.01 20.10
CA ASP A 190 15.26 -17.09 19.26
C ASP A 190 13.87 -17.65 18.92
N MET A 191 13.77 -18.98 18.76
CA MET A 191 12.54 -19.66 18.40
C MET A 191 11.59 -19.77 19.58
N GLU A 192 12.10 -20.06 20.78
CA GLU A 192 11.30 -20.09 22.01
C GLU A 192 10.82 -18.68 22.36
N ALA A 193 11.68 -17.66 22.24
CA ALA A 193 11.27 -16.27 22.41
C ALA A 193 10.18 -15.84 21.41
N ALA A 194 10.27 -16.29 20.15
CA ALA A 194 9.23 -16.05 19.15
C ALA A 194 7.93 -16.76 19.50
N ARG A 195 8.00 -18.00 20.00
CA ARG A 195 6.84 -18.78 20.43
C ARG A 195 6.12 -18.12 21.60
N GLU A 196 6.86 -17.72 22.62
CA GLU A 196 6.32 -17.01 23.80
C GLU A 196 5.70 -15.66 23.41
N ALA A 197 6.36 -14.90 22.52
CA ALA A 197 5.81 -13.63 22.04
C ALA A 197 4.49 -13.81 21.29
N LEU A 198 4.36 -14.88 20.51
CA LEU A 198 3.22 -15.14 19.61
C LEU A 198 2.06 -15.92 20.26
N SER A 199 2.25 -16.59 21.39
CA SER A 199 1.23 -17.48 21.99
C SER A 199 -0.12 -16.80 22.24
N ASP A 200 -0.07 -15.53 22.64
CA ASP A 200 -1.25 -14.76 23.05
C ASP A 200 -1.65 -13.69 22.02
N MET A 201 -1.09 -13.75 20.82
CA MET A 201 -1.35 -12.77 19.76
C MET A 201 -2.55 -13.17 18.90
N THR A 202 -3.39 -12.19 18.62
CA THR A 202 -4.50 -12.33 17.67
C THR A 202 -3.99 -12.37 16.23
N LEU A 203 -4.79 -12.95 15.30
CA LEU A 203 -4.47 -12.95 13.87
C LEU A 203 -4.30 -11.55 13.28
N GLN A 204 -5.00 -10.56 13.85
CA GLN A 204 -4.88 -9.18 13.40
C GLN A 204 -3.54 -8.56 13.81
N GLU A 205 -3.02 -8.90 15.00
CA GLU A 205 -1.72 -8.42 15.48
C GLU A 205 -0.57 -9.10 14.75
N THR A 206 -0.65 -10.42 14.51
CA THR A 206 0.35 -11.14 13.70
C THR A 206 0.38 -10.62 12.27
N HIS A 207 -0.78 -10.29 11.69
CA HIS A 207 -0.86 -9.64 10.40
C HIS A 207 -0.21 -8.25 10.39
N THR A 208 -0.43 -7.42 11.42
CA THR A 208 0.28 -6.14 11.56
C THR A 208 1.79 -6.33 11.64
N LEU A 209 2.26 -7.34 12.39
CA LEU A 209 3.68 -7.67 12.50
C LEU A 209 4.27 -8.11 11.15
N LEU A 210 3.54 -8.95 10.39
CA LEU A 210 3.90 -9.32 9.02
C LEU A 210 4.01 -8.09 8.10
N LEU A 211 3.05 -7.16 8.17
CA LEU A 211 3.10 -5.94 7.35
C LEU A 211 4.32 -5.06 7.66
N LEU A 212 4.67 -4.92 8.95
CA LEU A 212 5.88 -4.21 9.37
C LEU A 212 7.14 -4.92 8.89
N ALA A 213 7.15 -6.26 8.89
CA ALA A 213 8.26 -7.06 8.43
C ALA A 213 8.49 -6.97 6.92
N GLU A 214 7.41 -7.06 6.13
CA GLU A 214 7.45 -6.85 4.68
C GLU A 214 7.93 -5.43 4.34
N ASP A 215 7.44 -4.42 5.05
CA ASP A 215 7.85 -3.03 4.87
C ASP A 215 9.33 -2.82 5.22
N GLU A 216 9.83 -3.43 6.29
CA GLU A 216 11.24 -3.35 6.67
C GLU A 216 12.16 -4.02 5.63
N ILE A 217 11.81 -5.21 5.15
CA ILE A 217 12.57 -5.90 4.10
C ILE A 217 12.57 -5.08 2.81
N HIS A 218 11.42 -4.52 2.41
CA HIS A 218 11.30 -3.74 1.18
C HIS A 218 12.10 -2.43 1.26
N SER A 219 11.96 -1.71 2.38
CA SER A 219 12.58 -0.40 2.60
C SER A 219 14.10 -0.44 2.70
N ARG A 220 14.67 -1.60 3.06
CA ARG A 220 16.12 -1.80 3.18
C ARG A 220 16.80 -2.30 1.90
N ARG A 221 16.04 -2.58 0.82
CA ARG A 221 16.65 -3.00 -0.45
C ARG A 221 17.46 -1.86 -1.10
N PRO A 222 18.54 -2.19 -1.84
CA PRO A 222 19.28 -1.21 -2.63
C PRO A 222 18.34 -0.42 -3.54
N GLY A 223 18.47 0.91 -3.53
CA GLY A 223 17.63 1.81 -4.33
C GLY A 223 16.28 2.19 -3.72
N SER A 224 15.90 1.68 -2.55
CA SER A 224 14.71 2.16 -1.84
C SER A 224 14.85 3.65 -1.45
N SER A 225 13.78 4.41 -1.70
CA SER A 225 13.65 5.83 -1.32
C SER A 225 12.99 6.03 0.05
N LEU A 226 12.32 4.99 0.57
CA LEU A 226 11.59 5.03 1.83
C LEU A 226 12.33 4.22 2.88
N GLY A 227 12.38 4.74 4.10
CA GLY A 227 12.85 4.03 5.27
C GLY A 227 11.76 3.13 5.86
N PRO A 228 12.14 2.17 6.71
CA PRO A 228 11.21 1.24 7.31
C PRO A 228 10.23 1.96 8.23
N GLY A 229 8.97 1.57 8.19
CA GLY A 229 7.95 1.94 9.16
C GLY A 229 6.60 2.24 8.55
N LEU A 230 5.54 1.92 9.29
CA LEU A 230 4.16 2.20 8.90
C LEU A 230 3.61 3.38 9.71
N GLY A 231 3.10 4.40 9.02
CA GLY A 231 2.53 5.60 9.65
C GLY A 231 1.04 5.47 10.00
N VAL A 232 0.36 4.43 9.52
CA VAL A 232 -1.08 4.22 9.75
C VAL A 232 -1.26 2.85 10.39
N LEU A 233 -1.04 2.81 11.71
CA LEU A 233 -1.50 1.70 12.55
C LEU A 233 -2.57 2.25 13.48
N ASP A 234 -3.67 1.52 13.55
CA ASP A 234 -4.71 1.71 14.55
C ASP A 234 -4.07 1.53 15.94
N GLU A 235 -4.16 2.54 16.82
CA GLU A 235 -3.51 2.54 18.14
C GLU A 235 -3.92 1.32 18.96
N ALA A 236 -5.18 0.87 18.85
CA ALA A 236 -5.67 -0.31 19.54
C ALA A 236 -4.90 -1.57 19.11
N ARG A 237 -4.57 -1.70 17.82
CA ARG A 237 -3.81 -2.83 17.28
C ARG A 237 -2.32 -2.73 17.59
N ALA A 238 -1.79 -1.52 17.69
CA ALA A 238 -0.39 -1.27 17.98
C ALA A 238 -0.06 -1.38 19.47
N SER A 239 -1.01 -1.14 20.37
CA SER A 239 -0.77 -1.11 21.82
C SER A 239 -0.13 -2.40 22.33
N ARG A 240 -0.71 -3.57 22.02
CA ARG A 240 -0.15 -4.85 22.50
C ARG A 240 1.24 -5.16 21.93
N LEU A 241 1.48 -4.82 20.67
CA LEU A 241 2.79 -4.98 20.04
C LEU A 241 3.83 -4.06 20.69
N PHE A 242 3.42 -2.87 21.11
CA PHE A 242 4.25 -1.90 21.81
C PHE A 242 4.54 -2.34 23.25
N ASP A 243 3.52 -2.83 23.97
CA ASP A 243 3.63 -3.34 25.34
C ASP A 243 4.55 -4.56 25.42
N LYS A 244 4.53 -5.42 24.40
CA LYS A 244 5.48 -6.54 24.25
C LYS A 244 6.87 -6.11 23.78
N GLY A 245 7.11 -4.83 23.50
CA GLY A 245 8.38 -4.32 23.03
C GLY A 245 8.78 -4.80 21.63
N LEU A 246 7.84 -5.30 20.83
CA LEU A 246 8.09 -5.79 19.45
C LEU A 246 8.17 -4.63 18.45
N ILE A 247 7.46 -3.53 18.73
CA ILE A 247 7.50 -2.33 17.93
C ILE A 247 7.86 -1.13 18.79
N ARG A 248 8.41 -0.10 18.16
CA ARG A 248 8.62 1.21 18.78
C ARG A 248 8.14 2.31 17.87
N GLN A 249 7.73 3.42 18.48
CA GLN A 249 7.31 4.62 17.77
C GLN A 249 8.52 5.52 17.51
N VAL A 250 8.72 5.93 16.26
CA VAL A 250 9.78 6.85 15.85
C VAL A 250 9.14 8.11 15.25
N ARG A 251 9.48 9.27 15.81
CA ARG A 251 9.03 10.56 15.26
C ARG A 251 9.78 10.87 13.96
N VAL A 252 9.06 11.35 12.96
CA VAL A 252 9.65 11.71 11.67
C VAL A 252 10.40 13.05 11.84
N PRO A 253 11.72 13.14 11.57
CA PRO A 253 12.50 14.35 11.85
C PRO A 253 11.97 15.63 11.19
N LYS A 254 11.39 15.50 9.99
CA LYS A 254 10.83 16.63 9.22
C LYS A 254 9.37 16.95 9.56
N GLU A 255 8.68 16.05 10.26
CA GLU A 255 7.24 16.13 10.54
C GLU A 255 6.99 15.67 12.00
N PRO A 256 7.28 16.52 13.01
CA PRO A 256 7.32 16.11 14.41
C PRO A 256 5.96 15.65 14.97
N ASN A 257 4.87 16.08 14.34
CA ASN A 257 3.51 15.67 14.68
C ASN A 257 3.15 14.29 14.11
N LYS A 258 4.07 13.66 13.40
CA LYS A 258 3.86 12.36 12.79
C LYS A 258 4.89 11.36 13.28
N ALA A 259 4.40 10.15 13.47
CA ALA A 259 5.19 9.04 13.93
C ALA A 259 4.97 7.84 13.02
N VAL A 260 6.02 7.04 12.91
CA VAL A 260 5.98 5.74 12.25
C VAL A 260 6.29 4.67 13.27
N PHE A 261 5.68 3.51 13.12
CA PHE A 261 5.98 2.34 13.92
C PHE A 261 7.02 1.49 13.19
N VAL A 262 8.08 1.13 13.89
CA VAL A 262 9.19 0.31 13.37
C VAL A 262 9.41 -0.90 14.25
N LEU A 263 9.91 -2.00 13.68
CA LEU A 263 10.27 -3.19 14.46
C LEU A 263 11.49 -2.89 15.35
N THR A 264 11.44 -3.39 16.58
CA THR A 264 12.61 -3.52 17.47
C THR A 264 13.42 -4.75 17.07
N ASP A 265 14.58 -4.99 17.71
CA ASP A 265 15.36 -6.19 17.45
C ASP A 265 14.60 -7.46 17.86
N ALA A 266 13.87 -7.41 18.98
CA ALA A 266 12.93 -8.47 19.38
C ALA A 266 11.83 -8.64 18.33
N GLY A 267 11.22 -7.56 17.86
CA GLY A 267 10.21 -7.58 16.80
C GLY A 267 10.71 -8.21 15.50
N ARG A 268 11.94 -7.92 15.08
CA ARG A 268 12.57 -8.55 13.91
C ARG A 268 12.75 -10.04 14.11
N ASN A 269 13.19 -10.45 15.31
CA ASN A 269 13.36 -11.86 15.61
C ASN A 269 12.03 -12.63 15.52
N VAL A 270 10.96 -12.10 16.11
CA VAL A 270 9.62 -12.70 16.03
C VAL A 270 9.08 -12.67 14.59
N ALA A 271 9.30 -11.57 13.87
CA ALA A 271 8.83 -11.41 12.49
C ALA A 271 9.43 -12.43 11.50
N ARG A 272 10.61 -12.99 11.79
CA ARG A 272 11.25 -14.06 10.99
C ARG A 272 10.37 -15.28 10.80
N VAL A 273 9.45 -15.55 11.74
CA VAL A 273 8.46 -16.62 11.62
C VAL A 273 7.64 -16.48 10.32
N PHE A 274 7.37 -15.24 9.90
CA PHE A 274 6.55 -14.95 8.72
C PHE A 274 7.37 -14.67 7.45
N THR A 275 8.57 -14.11 7.59
CA THR A 275 9.42 -13.68 6.47
C THR A 275 10.54 -14.64 6.10
N GLY A 276 10.73 -15.71 6.89
CA GLY A 276 11.69 -16.77 6.60
C GLY A 276 11.47 -17.38 5.22
N THR A 277 12.54 -17.47 4.43
CA THR A 277 12.56 -18.09 3.10
C THR A 277 13.31 -19.41 3.13
N GLY A 278 12.88 -20.38 2.31
CA GLY A 278 13.48 -21.71 2.25
C GLY A 278 12.68 -22.73 3.05
N SER A 279 13.29 -23.88 3.34
CA SER A 279 12.66 -24.91 4.17
C SER A 279 12.86 -24.59 5.65
N PRO A 280 11.82 -24.70 6.50
CA PRO A 280 12.00 -24.53 7.93
C PRO A 280 12.91 -25.64 8.49
N PRO A 281 13.66 -25.38 9.59
CA PRO A 281 14.43 -26.40 10.28
C PRO A 281 13.59 -27.64 10.65
N PRO A 282 14.18 -28.85 10.73
CA PRO A 282 13.43 -30.08 10.99
C PRO A 282 12.71 -30.11 12.35
N ASN A 283 13.19 -29.33 13.31
CA ASN A 283 12.62 -29.18 14.65
C ASN A 283 11.73 -27.94 14.81
N TYR A 284 11.32 -27.30 13.71
CA TYR A 284 10.52 -26.09 13.76
C TYR A 284 9.08 -26.39 14.27
N PRO A 285 8.57 -25.67 15.28
CA PRO A 285 7.25 -25.92 15.84
C PRO A 285 6.14 -25.79 14.80
N ARG A 286 5.28 -26.82 14.71
CA ARG A 286 4.12 -26.82 13.79
C ARG A 286 3.16 -25.66 14.07
N GLU A 287 2.95 -25.34 15.35
CA GLU A 287 2.13 -24.21 15.80
C GLU A 287 2.51 -22.88 15.11
N LEU A 288 3.81 -22.62 14.96
CA LEU A 288 4.31 -21.40 14.30
C LEU A 288 4.13 -21.44 12.79
N LEU A 289 4.21 -22.62 12.15
CA LEU A 289 3.94 -22.77 10.72
C LEU A 289 2.46 -22.55 10.43
N ASP A 290 1.59 -23.14 11.24
CA ASP A 290 0.14 -23.00 11.12
C ASP A 290 -0.27 -21.54 11.35
N LEU A 291 0.30 -20.87 12.36
CA LEU A 291 0.08 -19.45 12.62
C LEU A 291 0.55 -18.57 11.44
N ALA A 292 1.72 -18.85 10.87
CA ALA A 292 2.23 -18.11 9.72
C ALA A 292 1.33 -18.29 8.48
N GLN A 293 0.83 -19.51 8.26
CA GLN A 293 -0.09 -19.81 7.17
C GLN A 293 -1.44 -19.09 7.37
N ASN A 294 -2.04 -19.21 8.55
CA ASN A 294 -3.29 -18.53 8.91
C ASN A 294 -3.18 -17.00 8.75
N THR A 295 -2.03 -16.43 9.11
CA THR A 295 -1.76 -14.98 8.97
C THR A 295 -1.71 -14.56 7.49
N ARG A 296 -1.11 -15.38 6.61
CA ARG A 296 -1.08 -15.13 5.16
C ARG A 296 -2.46 -15.28 4.51
N ASP A 297 -3.23 -16.26 4.95
CA ASP A 297 -4.60 -16.47 4.48
C ASP A 297 -5.49 -15.29 4.90
N TYR A 298 -5.35 -14.80 6.13
CA TYR A 298 -6.00 -13.58 6.59
C TYR A 298 -5.57 -12.35 5.78
N GLN A 299 -4.27 -12.17 5.48
CA GLN A 299 -3.79 -11.10 4.61
C GLN A 299 -4.46 -11.14 3.22
N LYS A 300 -4.61 -12.35 2.65
CA LYS A 300 -5.27 -12.56 1.36
C LYS A 300 -6.75 -12.15 1.43
N GLN A 301 -7.48 -12.56 2.46
CA GLN A 301 -8.88 -12.18 2.67
C GLN A 301 -9.04 -10.65 2.82
N VAL A 302 -8.16 -9.99 3.59
CA VAL A 302 -8.16 -8.53 3.73
C VAL A 302 -7.91 -7.84 2.38
N ARG A 303 -7.00 -8.37 1.56
CA ARG A 303 -6.76 -7.84 0.20
C ARG A 303 -7.97 -8.04 -0.69
N GLU A 304 -8.58 -9.23 -0.71
CA GLU A 304 -9.78 -9.51 -1.52
C GLU A 304 -10.94 -8.59 -1.13
N ARG A 305 -11.19 -8.39 0.17
CA ARG A 305 -12.22 -7.45 0.65
C ARG A 305 -11.97 -6.01 0.18
N ARG A 306 -10.72 -5.54 0.24
CA ARG A 306 -10.37 -4.20 -0.27
C ARG A 306 -10.65 -4.01 -1.76
N HIS A 307 -10.64 -5.09 -2.54
CA HIS A 307 -10.96 -5.06 -3.97
C HIS A 307 -12.43 -5.37 -4.26
N SER A 308 -13.15 -5.97 -3.30
CA SER A 308 -14.60 -6.18 -3.42
C SER A 308 -15.34 -4.85 -3.30
N ILE A 309 -16.37 -4.68 -4.14
CA ILE A 309 -17.13 -3.42 -4.30
C ILE A 309 -17.90 -3.03 -3.03
N ASN A 310 -17.98 -3.89 -2.01
CA ASN A 310 -18.76 -3.66 -0.81
C ASN A 310 -17.92 -3.75 0.48
N PRO A 311 -17.26 -2.65 0.90
CA PRO A 311 -16.31 -2.64 2.02
C PRO A 311 -16.94 -2.75 3.42
N ASN A 312 -18.27 -2.85 3.55
CA ASN A 312 -18.98 -2.65 4.83
C ASN A 312 -19.30 -3.92 5.64
N ILE A 313 -18.82 -5.11 5.27
CA ILE A 313 -19.08 -6.34 6.04
C ILE A 313 -17.98 -6.54 7.10
N PRO A 314 -18.29 -6.62 8.42
CA PRO A 314 -17.31 -6.87 9.49
C PRO A 314 -16.56 -8.20 9.32
N LEU A 315 -15.33 -8.31 9.87
CA LEU A 315 -14.51 -9.52 9.81
C LEU A 315 -14.88 -10.55 10.89
N ASP A 316 -15.45 -10.09 12.00
CA ASP A 316 -15.67 -10.91 13.21
C ASP A 316 -17.00 -11.69 13.22
N GLU A 317 -17.81 -11.55 12.15
CA GLU A 317 -19.11 -12.23 11.99
C GLU A 317 -19.06 -13.46 11.05
N LEU A 318 -17.87 -13.97 10.72
CA LEU A 318 -17.63 -15.18 9.92
C LEU A 318 -16.71 -16.15 10.65
#